data_AF-V6T7N2-F1
#
_entry.id   AF-V6T7N2-F1
#
_cell.length_a   1.000
_cell.length_b   1.000
_cell.length_c   1.000
_cell.angle_alpha   90.00
_cell.angle_beta   90.00
_cell.angle_gamma   90.00
#
_symmetry.space_group_name_H-M   'P 1'
#
loop_
_entity.id
_entity.type
_entity.pdbx_description
1 polymer ?
#
loop_
_entity_poly.entity_id
_entity_poly.type
_entity_poly.pdbx_seq_one_letter_code
_entity_poly.pdbx_strand_id
1 'polypeptide(L)'
;VVSTEQSVVTCGDTTGVAITAGGNTYKGIADCAECSAPDAAPGAREDKVARCTKCGGNKYLKGNECVDKAQCDPNSTNKLVAVDDPENGNKCVSCSDNLNGGVANCATCSYDGQSKKIKCIKCTGNNYLKTTGEDTSCVQKDQCKDGFFPKDDSSAGNKCLPCNDSTDGIANCAMCALVTSQSGAALITCTTYVVGYKLSADKTKCEAASNCKTPGCKTCNNEGKENEVCTEYASGNYLTRRASA
;
A
#
# COMPACT_ATOMS: atom_id res chain seq x y z
N VAL A 1 27.53 -42.58 -25.97
CA VAL A 1 26.08 -42.74 -26.27
C VAL A 1 25.47 -41.36 -26.24
N VAL A 2 25.20 -40.79 -27.41
CA VAL A 2 24.46 -39.53 -27.48
C VAL A 2 23.01 -39.91 -27.24
N SER A 3 22.47 -39.62 -26.06
CA SER A 3 21.05 -39.84 -25.79
C SER A 3 20.27 -38.78 -26.58
N THR A 4 19.81 -39.13 -27.78
CA THR A 4 19.04 -38.26 -28.67
C THR A 4 17.54 -38.34 -28.42
N GLU A 5 17.09 -38.84 -27.27
CA GLU A 5 15.66 -38.83 -26.94
C GLU A 5 15.24 -37.44 -26.45
N GLN A 6 15.15 -36.49 -27.39
CA GLN A 6 14.31 -35.31 -27.20
C GLN A 6 12.86 -35.74 -27.41
N SER A 7 12.27 -36.39 -26.40
CA SER A 7 10.82 -36.53 -26.33
C SER A 7 10.25 -35.14 -26.01
N VAL A 8 9.79 -34.44 -27.04
CA VAL A 8 9.10 -33.16 -26.89
C VAL A 8 7.69 -33.44 -26.37
N VAL A 9 7.53 -33.44 -25.05
CA VAL A 9 6.21 -33.45 -24.39
C VAL A 9 5.66 -32.02 -24.48
N THR A 10 4.46 -31.85 -25.02
CA THR A 10 3.83 -30.53 -25.05
C THR A 10 3.44 -30.12 -23.63
N CYS A 11 3.49 -28.82 -23.32
CA CYS A 11 3.25 -28.33 -21.97
C CYS A 11 1.87 -28.68 -21.41
N GLY A 12 0.89 -28.90 -22.29
CA GLY A 12 -0.48 -29.29 -21.94
C GLY A 12 -0.73 -30.80 -21.81
N ASP A 13 0.24 -31.66 -22.16
CA ASP A 13 0.05 -33.11 -22.23
C ASP A 13 0.13 -33.77 -20.84
N THR A 14 -1.03 -34.00 -20.23
CA THR A 14 -1.13 -34.66 -18.91
C THR A 14 -0.94 -36.18 -18.95
N THR A 15 -0.96 -36.79 -20.14
CA THR A 15 -0.67 -38.22 -20.32
C THR A 15 0.83 -38.43 -20.21
N GLY A 16 1.58 -37.59 -20.94
CA GLY A 16 3.03 -37.57 -20.94
C GLY A 16 3.68 -38.70 -21.74
N VAL A 17 5.01 -38.74 -21.69
CA VAL A 17 5.83 -39.74 -22.39
C VAL A 17 6.75 -40.45 -21.40
N ALA A 18 6.71 -41.78 -21.43
CA ALA A 18 7.60 -42.63 -20.65
C ALA A 18 8.91 -42.83 -21.42
N ILE A 19 10.04 -42.51 -20.79
CA ILE A 19 11.38 -42.76 -21.33
C ILE A 19 11.87 -44.09 -20.75
N THR A 20 12.05 -45.09 -21.64
CA THR A 20 12.43 -46.45 -21.26
C THR A 20 13.83 -46.49 -20.64
N ALA A 21 14.72 -45.59 -21.07
CA ALA A 21 16.02 -45.36 -20.45
C ALA A 21 15.88 -44.54 -19.15
N GLY A 22 15.61 -45.23 -18.04
CA GLY A 22 15.57 -44.64 -16.69
C GLY A 22 14.22 -44.67 -15.98
N GLY A 23 13.17 -45.19 -16.61
CA GLY A 23 11.88 -45.45 -15.96
C GLY A 23 11.05 -44.21 -15.60
N ASN A 24 11.42 -43.04 -16.12
CA ASN A 24 10.74 -41.78 -15.82
C ASN A 24 9.63 -41.48 -16.83
N THR A 25 8.52 -40.91 -16.36
CA THR A 25 7.43 -40.41 -17.21
C THR A 25 7.37 -38.90 -17.10
N TYR A 26 7.56 -38.20 -18.23
CA TYR A 26 7.53 -36.74 -18.29
C TYR A 26 6.13 -36.29 -18.69
N LYS A 27 5.53 -35.41 -17.89
CA LYS A 27 4.15 -34.92 -18.10
C LYS A 27 4.11 -33.40 -18.13
N GLY A 28 3.21 -32.87 -18.95
CA GLY A 28 2.77 -31.48 -18.89
C GLY A 28 1.73 -31.23 -17.79
N ILE A 29 1.17 -30.03 -17.80
CA ILE A 29 0.11 -29.55 -16.89
C ILE A 29 -1.09 -29.18 -17.74
N ALA A 30 -2.29 -29.62 -17.34
CA ALA A 30 -3.53 -29.22 -18.02
C ALA A 30 -3.61 -27.70 -18.20
N ASP A 31 -4.07 -27.28 -19.38
CA ASP A 31 -4.21 -25.87 -19.78
C ASP A 31 -2.91 -25.04 -19.77
N CYS A 32 -1.74 -25.67 -19.71
CA CYS A 32 -0.46 -24.97 -19.80
C CYS A 32 -0.01 -24.77 -21.25
N ALA A 33 0.24 -23.51 -21.64
CA ALA A 33 0.69 -23.15 -22.99
C ALA A 33 2.21 -23.12 -23.11
N GLU A 34 2.89 -22.60 -22.08
CA GLU A 34 4.35 -22.55 -22.03
C GLU A 34 4.85 -23.10 -20.69
N CYS A 35 5.94 -23.85 -20.75
CA CYS A 35 6.53 -24.52 -19.61
C CYS A 35 8.04 -24.62 -19.76
N SER A 36 8.70 -24.81 -18.62
CA SER A 36 10.11 -25.17 -18.54
C SER A 36 10.24 -26.65 -18.17
N ALA A 37 11.38 -27.23 -18.54
CA ALA A 37 11.71 -28.60 -18.19
C ALA A 37 11.64 -28.81 -16.66
N PRO A 38 11.23 -30.00 -16.18
CA PRO A 38 11.29 -30.31 -14.76
C PRO A 38 12.73 -30.17 -14.23
N ASP A 39 12.86 -29.77 -12.97
CA ASP A 39 14.17 -29.66 -12.33
C ASP A 39 14.95 -30.99 -12.44
N ALA A 40 16.24 -30.89 -12.78
CA ALA A 40 17.15 -32.04 -12.86
C ALA A 40 18.07 -32.18 -11.63
N ALA A 41 17.99 -31.22 -10.69
CA ALA A 41 18.89 -31.13 -9.53
C ALA A 41 18.55 -32.15 -8.42
N PRO A 42 19.48 -32.45 -7.50
CA PRO A 42 19.17 -33.20 -6.27
C PRO A 42 18.08 -32.47 -5.47
N GLY A 43 16.94 -33.12 -5.22
CA GLY A 43 15.73 -32.49 -4.66
C GLY A 43 14.68 -32.09 -5.70
N ALA A 44 14.92 -32.37 -6.98
CA ALA A 44 13.92 -32.28 -8.03
C ALA A 44 12.66 -33.07 -7.69
N ARG A 45 11.51 -32.58 -8.14
CA ARG A 45 10.25 -33.31 -8.11
C ARG A 45 10.43 -34.72 -8.68
N GLU A 46 10.02 -35.73 -7.90
CA GLU A 46 10.00 -37.13 -8.35
C GLU A 46 9.05 -37.33 -9.53
N ASP A 47 7.99 -36.53 -9.60
CA ASP A 47 6.91 -36.67 -10.58
C ASP A 47 7.29 -36.29 -12.03
N LYS A 48 8.47 -35.68 -12.24
CA LYS A 48 8.98 -35.21 -13.55
C LYS A 48 7.94 -34.40 -14.35
N VAL A 49 7.06 -33.70 -13.65
CA VAL A 49 6.07 -32.81 -14.24
C VAL A 49 6.75 -31.50 -14.63
N ALA A 50 6.47 -31.02 -15.84
CA ALA A 50 6.98 -29.75 -16.32
C ALA A 50 6.59 -28.59 -15.39
N ARG A 51 7.33 -27.49 -15.45
CA ARG A 51 7.01 -26.29 -14.68
C ARG A 51 6.27 -25.30 -15.58
N CYS A 52 4.98 -25.12 -15.34
CA CYS A 52 4.18 -24.20 -16.14
C CYS A 52 4.63 -22.76 -15.89
N THR A 53 4.90 -22.03 -16.97
CA THR A 53 5.32 -20.63 -16.93
C THR A 53 4.23 -19.70 -17.46
N LYS A 54 3.36 -20.21 -18.35
CA LYS A 54 2.22 -19.47 -18.91
C LYS A 54 1.05 -20.41 -19.18
N CYS A 55 -0.11 -20.05 -18.64
CA CYS A 55 -1.35 -20.76 -18.91
C CYS A 55 -1.95 -20.34 -20.27
N GLY A 56 -2.67 -21.26 -20.91
CA GLY A 56 -3.42 -21.02 -22.12
C GLY A 56 -4.75 -20.29 -21.86
N GLY A 57 -5.23 -19.59 -22.88
CA GLY A 57 -6.51 -18.88 -22.83
C GLY A 57 -6.57 -17.84 -21.72
N ASN A 58 -7.68 -17.83 -20.97
CA ASN A 58 -7.93 -16.89 -19.87
C ASN A 58 -7.65 -17.49 -18.48
N LYS A 59 -6.86 -18.57 -18.41
CA LYS A 59 -6.50 -19.23 -17.15
C LYS A 59 -5.40 -18.46 -16.42
N TYR A 60 -5.28 -18.66 -15.12
CA TYR A 60 -4.34 -17.99 -14.22
C TYR A 60 -3.36 -19.01 -13.65
N LEU A 61 -2.07 -18.69 -13.67
CA LEU A 61 -1.05 -19.52 -13.04
C LEU A 61 -1.11 -19.37 -11.52
N LYS A 62 -1.38 -20.47 -10.81
CA LYS A 62 -1.36 -20.56 -9.35
C LYS A 62 -0.38 -21.65 -8.93
N GLY A 63 0.80 -21.24 -8.48
CA GLY A 63 1.90 -22.18 -8.26
C GLY A 63 2.33 -22.82 -9.58
N ASN A 64 2.03 -24.11 -9.76
CA ASN A 64 2.31 -24.84 -11.00
C ASN A 64 1.05 -25.27 -11.76
N GLU A 65 -0.12 -24.78 -11.38
CA GLU A 65 -1.41 -25.17 -11.96
C GLU A 65 -2.07 -24.00 -12.67
N CYS A 66 -2.82 -24.30 -13.73
CA CYS A 66 -3.64 -23.34 -14.45
C CYS A 66 -5.08 -23.43 -13.96
N VAL A 67 -5.57 -22.33 -13.39
CA VAL A 67 -6.88 -22.29 -12.72
C VAL A 67 -7.76 -21.18 -13.29
N ASP A 68 -9.06 -21.22 -13.02
CA ASP A 68 -9.95 -20.11 -13.38
C ASP A 68 -9.75 -18.91 -12.44
N LYS A 69 -10.11 -17.70 -12.90
CA LYS A 69 -9.95 -16.45 -12.14
C LYS A 69 -10.46 -16.54 -10.69
N ALA A 70 -11.65 -17.12 -10.52
CA ALA A 70 -12.29 -17.29 -9.21
C ALA A 70 -11.52 -18.23 -8.26
N GLN A 71 -10.66 -19.09 -8.80
CA GLN A 71 -9.88 -20.05 -8.02
C GLN A 71 -8.54 -19.48 -7.51
N CYS A 72 -8.18 -18.24 -7.88
CA CYS A 72 -7.08 -17.56 -7.22
C CYS A 72 -7.36 -17.41 -5.71
N ASP A 73 -8.59 -17.06 -5.35
CA ASP A 73 -9.04 -16.92 -3.96
C ASP A 73 -10.50 -17.40 -3.78
N PRO A 74 -10.72 -18.72 -3.80
CA PRO A 74 -12.07 -19.30 -3.84
C PRO A 74 -12.89 -19.03 -2.58
N ASN A 75 -12.24 -18.66 -1.48
CA ASN A 75 -12.86 -18.40 -0.19
C ASN A 75 -12.90 -16.90 0.15
N SER A 76 -12.59 -16.02 -0.82
CA SER A 76 -12.58 -14.56 -0.65
C SER A 76 -11.79 -14.11 0.59
N THR A 77 -10.63 -14.74 0.81
CA THR A 77 -9.73 -14.44 1.94
C THR A 77 -8.89 -13.19 1.70
N ASN A 78 -8.88 -12.69 0.47
CA ASN A 78 -8.07 -11.61 -0.05
C ASN A 78 -6.56 -11.83 0.14
N LYS A 79 -6.09 -13.08 0.25
CA LYS A 79 -4.66 -13.42 0.40
C LYS A 79 -3.93 -13.61 -0.93
N LEU A 80 -4.69 -13.88 -1.98
CA LEU A 80 -4.25 -13.92 -3.36
C LEU A 80 -5.19 -13.07 -4.19
N VAL A 81 -4.66 -12.48 -5.25
CA VAL A 81 -5.43 -11.72 -6.23
C VAL A 81 -5.15 -12.24 -7.63
N ALA A 82 -6.17 -12.19 -8.47
CA ALA A 82 -6.04 -12.50 -9.89
C ALA A 82 -5.49 -11.28 -10.63
N VAL A 83 -4.26 -11.38 -11.12
CA VAL A 83 -3.57 -10.33 -11.88
C VAL A 83 -3.67 -10.66 -13.36
N ASP A 84 -4.22 -9.72 -14.12
CA ASP A 84 -4.36 -9.81 -15.56
C ASP A 84 -3.07 -9.31 -16.22
N ASP A 85 -2.40 -10.18 -16.98
CA ASP A 85 -1.19 -9.86 -17.75
C ASP A 85 -1.24 -10.60 -19.10
N PRO A 86 -1.69 -9.94 -20.17
CA PRO A 86 -1.81 -10.56 -21.49
C PRO A 86 -0.44 -10.85 -22.13
N GLU A 87 0.63 -10.19 -21.70
CA GLU A 87 1.97 -10.35 -22.28
C GLU A 87 2.67 -11.56 -21.68
N ASN A 88 2.76 -11.61 -20.35
CA ASN A 88 3.49 -12.65 -19.61
C ASN A 88 2.58 -13.78 -19.09
N GLY A 89 1.27 -13.66 -19.27
CA GLY A 89 0.28 -14.61 -18.78
C GLY A 89 -0.30 -14.23 -17.42
N ASN A 90 -1.60 -14.44 -17.27
CA ASN A 90 -2.33 -14.14 -16.04
C ASN A 90 -1.83 -15.00 -14.85
N LYS A 91 -1.83 -14.42 -13.64
CA LYS A 91 -1.31 -15.10 -12.44
C LYS A 91 -2.19 -14.86 -11.22
N CYS A 92 -2.24 -15.86 -10.35
CA CYS A 92 -2.71 -15.69 -8.98
C CYS A 92 -1.52 -15.26 -8.12
N VAL A 93 -1.48 -13.99 -7.72
CA VAL A 93 -0.36 -13.41 -6.99
C VAL A 93 -0.69 -13.34 -5.51
N SER A 94 0.22 -13.81 -4.65
CA SER A 94 0.08 -13.62 -3.21
C SER A 94 0.30 -12.16 -2.83
N CYS A 95 -0.47 -11.65 -1.89
CA CYS A 95 -0.35 -10.27 -1.44
C CYS A 95 1.05 -9.88 -0.95
N SER A 96 1.84 -10.85 -0.45
CA SER A 96 3.21 -10.64 0.01
C SER A 96 4.30 -10.98 -1.01
N ASP A 97 3.94 -11.30 -2.27
CA ASP A 97 4.91 -11.67 -3.30
C ASP A 97 5.43 -10.45 -4.07
N ASN A 98 6.49 -9.84 -3.53
CA ASN A 98 7.11 -8.64 -4.11
C ASN A 98 7.63 -8.84 -5.54
N LEU A 99 7.97 -10.07 -5.93
CA LEU A 99 8.52 -10.34 -7.27
C LEU A 99 7.44 -10.25 -8.35
N ASN A 100 6.18 -10.45 -7.96
CA ASN A 100 5.04 -10.41 -8.86
C ASN A 100 4.10 -9.24 -8.55
N GLY A 101 4.61 -8.18 -7.92
CA GLY A 101 3.89 -6.93 -7.66
C GLY A 101 3.11 -6.88 -6.34
N GLY A 102 3.21 -7.91 -5.49
CA GLY A 102 2.72 -7.88 -4.12
C GLY A 102 3.49 -6.89 -3.24
N VAL A 103 2.96 -6.65 -2.04
CA VAL A 103 3.51 -5.73 -1.05
C VAL A 103 4.09 -6.52 0.12
N ALA A 104 5.37 -6.31 0.44
CA ALA A 104 6.03 -7.03 1.53
C ALA A 104 5.23 -6.94 2.82
N ASN A 105 5.12 -8.06 3.53
CA ASN A 105 4.38 -8.17 4.78
C ASN A 105 2.89 -7.84 4.65
N CYS A 106 2.29 -7.90 3.46
CA CYS A 106 0.86 -7.69 3.28
C CYS A 106 0.06 -8.98 3.51
N ALA A 107 -0.86 -8.95 4.47
CA ALA A 107 -1.70 -10.09 4.83
C ALA A 107 -2.87 -10.25 3.85
N THR A 108 -3.50 -9.14 3.48
CA THR A 108 -4.60 -9.12 2.52
C THR A 108 -4.49 -7.92 1.60
N CYS A 109 -4.91 -8.09 0.35
CA CYS A 109 -4.79 -7.10 -0.69
C CYS A 109 -5.96 -7.16 -1.68
N SER A 110 -6.07 -6.12 -2.50
CA SER A 110 -6.91 -6.10 -3.70
C SER A 110 -6.03 -5.81 -4.92
N TYR A 111 -6.55 -6.14 -6.10
CA TYR A 111 -5.95 -5.75 -7.37
C TYR A 111 -6.81 -4.69 -8.03
N ASP A 112 -6.18 -3.58 -8.41
CA ASP A 112 -6.80 -2.51 -9.18
C ASP A 112 -6.43 -2.67 -10.65
N GLY A 113 -7.39 -3.14 -11.45
CA GLY A 113 -7.19 -3.38 -12.88
C GLY A 113 -6.94 -2.11 -13.71
N GLN A 114 -7.27 -0.92 -13.19
CA GLN A 114 -7.01 0.34 -13.90
C GLN A 114 -5.53 0.75 -13.75
N SER A 115 -5.04 0.76 -12.51
CA SER A 115 -3.65 1.10 -12.22
C SER A 115 -2.69 -0.07 -12.40
N LYS A 116 -3.23 -1.29 -12.62
CA LYS A 116 -2.49 -2.56 -12.68
C LYS A 116 -1.61 -2.78 -11.45
N LYS A 117 -2.11 -2.41 -10.27
CA LYS A 117 -1.37 -2.49 -9.00
C LYS A 117 -2.11 -3.32 -7.97
N ILE A 118 -1.34 -4.05 -7.17
CA ILE A 118 -1.82 -4.68 -5.95
C ILE A 118 -1.80 -3.65 -4.83
N LYS A 119 -2.94 -3.43 -4.18
CA LYS A 119 -3.12 -2.52 -3.05
C LYS A 119 -3.28 -3.33 -1.78
N CYS A 120 -2.38 -3.14 -0.83
CA CYS A 120 -2.46 -3.77 0.46
C CYS A 120 -3.60 -3.18 1.30
N ILE A 121 -4.39 -4.04 1.92
CA ILE A 121 -5.54 -3.69 2.76
C ILE A 121 -5.20 -3.89 4.24
N LYS A 122 -4.44 -4.94 4.57
CA LYS A 122 -4.03 -5.25 5.93
C LYS A 122 -2.62 -5.83 5.94
N CYS A 123 -1.79 -5.36 6.86
CA CYS A 123 -0.45 -5.86 7.06
C CYS A 123 -0.43 -7.09 7.98
N THR A 124 0.61 -7.91 7.82
CA THR A 124 0.91 -9.05 8.71
C THR A 124 1.60 -8.58 9.99
N GLY A 125 1.40 -9.32 11.07
CA GLY A 125 2.06 -9.07 12.35
C GLY A 125 1.79 -7.66 12.89
N ASN A 126 2.85 -7.02 13.40
CA ASN A 126 2.80 -5.68 14.02
C ASN A 126 3.12 -4.55 13.04
N ASN A 127 3.06 -4.81 11.73
CA ASN A 127 3.31 -3.79 10.71
C ASN A 127 2.09 -2.87 10.53
N TYR A 128 2.35 -1.66 10.08
CA TYR A 128 1.38 -0.58 9.90
C TYR A 128 1.16 -0.35 8.41
N LEU A 129 -0.10 -0.32 7.99
CA LEU A 129 -0.44 0.05 6.63
C LEU A 129 -0.22 1.55 6.45
N LYS A 130 0.68 1.92 5.55
CA LYS A 130 0.91 3.29 5.12
C LYS A 130 0.44 3.46 3.67
N THR A 131 -0.43 4.43 3.45
CA THR A 131 -0.93 4.80 2.13
C THR A 131 -0.35 6.15 1.72
N THR A 132 0.18 6.24 0.50
CA THR A 132 0.73 7.49 -0.05
C THR A 132 0.24 7.65 -1.48
N GLY A 133 -0.72 8.54 -1.68
CA GLY A 133 -1.46 8.59 -2.95
C GLY A 133 -2.22 7.29 -3.18
N GLU A 134 -1.91 6.61 -4.28
CA GLU A 134 -2.51 5.32 -4.64
C GLU A 134 -1.70 4.11 -4.15
N ASP A 135 -0.48 4.34 -3.66
CA ASP A 135 0.43 3.27 -3.26
C ASP A 135 0.25 2.92 -1.77
N THR A 136 0.45 1.64 -1.47
CA THR A 136 0.34 1.08 -0.12
C THR A 136 1.61 0.33 0.25
N SER A 137 2.02 0.44 1.50
CA SER A 137 3.17 -0.28 2.05
C SER A 137 2.89 -0.72 3.48
N CYS A 138 3.56 -1.79 3.91
CA CYS A 138 3.55 -2.24 5.30
C CYS A 138 4.88 -1.90 5.95
N VAL A 139 4.84 -1.02 6.94
CA VAL A 139 6.03 -0.45 7.57
C VAL A 139 6.03 -0.68 9.08
N GLN A 140 7.18 -0.52 9.73
CA GLN A 140 7.24 -0.60 11.19
C GLN A 140 6.64 0.65 11.86
N LYS A 141 6.29 0.55 13.14
CA LYS A 141 5.61 1.62 13.91
C LYS A 141 6.35 2.96 13.84
N ASP A 142 7.67 2.92 14.00
CA ASP A 142 8.58 4.07 13.97
C ASP A 142 8.77 4.68 12.57
N GLN A 143 8.31 3.98 11.53
CA GLN A 143 8.32 4.43 10.13
C GLN A 143 7.01 5.14 9.74
N CYS A 144 6.02 5.18 10.63
CA CYS A 144 4.90 6.13 10.54
C CYS A 144 5.38 7.54 10.91
N LYS A 145 6.20 8.11 10.03
CA LYS A 145 6.77 9.46 10.09
C LYS A 145 6.54 10.20 8.78
N ASP A 146 7.10 11.39 8.64
CA ASP A 146 7.03 12.24 7.45
C ASP A 146 5.58 12.66 7.12
N GLY A 147 4.90 13.28 8.10
CA GLY A 147 3.50 13.68 7.98
C GLY A 147 2.49 12.58 8.32
N PHE A 148 2.94 11.48 8.93
CA PHE A 148 2.10 10.40 9.43
C PHE A 148 2.42 10.08 10.89
N PHE A 149 1.49 9.41 11.57
CA PHE A 149 1.67 8.84 12.90
C PHE A 149 1.03 7.45 13.00
N PRO A 150 1.53 6.56 13.86
CA PRO A 150 0.98 5.21 14.02
C PRO A 150 -0.32 5.23 14.83
N LYS A 151 -1.31 4.49 14.35
CA LYS A 151 -2.53 4.14 15.08
C LYS A 151 -2.65 2.62 15.16
N ASP A 152 -2.76 2.14 16.39
CA ASP A 152 -2.96 0.72 16.69
C ASP A 152 -4.44 0.38 16.49
N ASP A 153 -4.73 -0.70 15.78
CA ASP A 153 -6.10 -1.21 15.59
C ASP A 153 -6.06 -2.73 15.44
N SER A 154 -6.46 -3.44 16.51
CA SER A 154 -6.45 -4.90 16.54
C SER A 154 -7.47 -5.53 15.59
N SER A 155 -8.53 -4.80 15.22
CA SER A 155 -9.63 -5.30 14.39
C SER A 155 -9.34 -5.06 12.91
N ALA A 156 -9.20 -3.79 12.51
CA ALA A 156 -8.97 -3.40 11.12
C ALA A 156 -7.49 -3.54 10.69
N GLY A 157 -6.57 -3.72 11.64
CA GLY A 157 -5.13 -3.73 11.40
C GLY A 157 -4.51 -2.34 11.59
N ASN A 158 -3.29 -2.32 12.10
CA ASN A 158 -2.53 -1.10 12.40
C ASN A 158 -2.31 -0.23 11.15
N LYS A 159 -2.35 1.10 11.32
CA LYS A 159 -2.24 2.07 10.21
C LYS A 159 -1.32 3.23 10.54
N CYS A 160 -0.60 3.72 9.55
CA CYS A 160 -0.03 5.06 9.59
C CYS A 160 -1.09 6.05 9.09
N LEU A 161 -1.61 6.89 9.97
CA LEU A 161 -2.57 7.93 9.60
C LEU A 161 -1.87 9.24 9.31
N PRO A 162 -2.36 10.05 8.35
CA PRO A 162 -1.78 11.35 8.08
C PRO A 162 -2.02 12.29 9.27
N CYS A 163 -1.07 13.19 9.56
CA CYS A 163 -1.16 14.11 10.70
C CYS A 163 -2.38 15.04 10.65
N ASN A 164 -2.93 15.29 9.46
CA ASN A 164 -4.15 16.04 9.23
C ASN A 164 -5.39 15.15 8.98
N ASP A 165 -5.34 13.87 9.37
CA ASP A 165 -6.51 13.00 9.34
C ASP A 165 -7.70 13.67 10.05
N SER A 166 -8.89 13.59 9.44
CA SER A 166 -10.07 14.30 9.93
C SER A 166 -10.64 13.72 11.23
N THR A 167 -10.25 12.50 11.59
CA THR A 167 -10.82 11.75 12.72
C THR A 167 -9.81 11.69 13.86
N ASP A 168 -8.58 11.28 13.55
CA ASP A 168 -7.54 11.00 14.53
C ASP A 168 -6.39 12.02 14.51
N GLY A 169 -6.35 12.87 13.49
CA GLY A 169 -5.30 13.87 13.30
C GLY A 169 -5.64 15.24 13.88
N ILE A 170 -4.78 16.20 13.56
CA ILE A 170 -4.98 17.63 13.83
C ILE A 170 -5.21 18.32 12.48
N ALA A 171 -6.39 18.89 12.29
CA ALA A 171 -6.72 19.62 11.07
C ALA A 171 -5.64 20.66 10.70
N ASN A 172 -5.25 20.71 9.42
CA ASN A 172 -4.20 21.57 8.87
C ASN A 172 -2.77 21.33 9.42
N CYS A 173 -2.55 20.23 10.13
CA CYS A 173 -1.21 19.84 10.57
C CYS A 173 -0.45 19.08 9.49
N ALA A 174 0.67 19.64 9.02
CA ALA A 174 1.49 19.02 7.99
C ALA A 174 2.44 17.94 8.55
N MET A 175 3.00 18.17 9.74
CA MET A 175 3.85 17.18 10.43
C MET A 175 3.51 17.17 11.91
N CYS A 176 3.56 15.99 12.52
CA CYS A 176 3.21 15.77 13.91
C CYS A 176 4.25 14.92 14.62
N ALA A 177 4.31 15.07 15.94
CA ALA A 177 5.11 14.25 16.82
C ALA A 177 4.20 13.45 17.76
N LEU A 178 4.57 12.18 17.98
CA LEU A 178 3.90 11.35 18.96
C LEU A 178 4.14 11.88 20.37
N VAL A 179 3.05 11.93 21.13
CA VAL A 179 3.05 12.15 22.58
C VAL A 179 2.54 10.86 23.20
N THR A 180 3.39 10.19 23.96
CA THR A 180 3.00 9.03 24.74
C THR A 180 2.04 9.46 25.84
N SER A 181 0.77 9.08 25.71
CA SER A 181 -0.22 9.27 26.77
C SER A 181 -0.19 8.10 27.74
N GLN A 182 -0.57 8.35 29.01
CA GLN A 182 -0.68 7.30 30.04
C GLN A 182 -1.82 6.30 29.75
N SER A 183 -2.74 6.62 28.83
CA SER A 183 -3.91 5.79 28.49
C SER A 183 -3.70 4.85 27.29
N GLY A 184 -2.49 4.80 26.72
CA GLY A 184 -2.16 3.88 25.62
C GLY A 184 -2.68 4.32 24.23
N ALA A 185 -3.50 5.36 24.14
CA ALA A 185 -3.84 6.00 22.88
C ALA A 185 -2.68 6.89 22.42
N ALA A 186 -2.24 6.74 21.16
CA ALA A 186 -1.27 7.66 20.57
C ALA A 186 -1.90 9.06 20.50
N LEU A 187 -1.41 9.99 21.32
CA LEU A 187 -1.70 11.41 21.16
C LEU A 187 -0.64 12.00 20.24
N ILE A 188 -0.98 13.03 19.48
CA ILE A 188 -0.02 13.75 18.64
C ILE A 188 -0.02 15.23 18.98
N THR A 189 1.12 15.88 18.77
CA THR A 189 1.23 17.34 18.71
C THR A 189 1.62 17.74 17.31
N CYS A 190 1.13 18.88 16.85
CA CYS A 190 1.56 19.42 15.59
C CYS A 190 2.97 20.02 15.73
N THR A 191 3.80 19.82 14.71
CA THR A 191 5.17 20.36 14.65
C THR A 191 5.32 21.34 13.49
N THR A 192 4.62 21.09 12.38
CA THR A 192 4.52 22.02 11.26
C THR A 192 3.09 22.06 10.72
N TYR A 193 2.68 23.21 10.21
CA TYR A 193 1.34 23.45 9.69
C TYR A 193 1.34 23.67 8.18
N VAL A 194 0.17 23.52 7.56
CA VAL A 194 -0.06 23.91 6.16
C VAL A 194 0.05 25.44 6.03
N VAL A 195 0.58 25.93 4.90
CA VAL A 195 0.70 27.37 4.61
C VAL A 195 -0.63 28.09 4.85
N GLY A 196 -0.59 29.24 5.52
CA GLY A 196 -1.78 30.00 5.93
C GLY A 196 -2.29 29.70 7.33
N TYR A 197 -1.63 28.80 8.06
CA TYR A 197 -1.94 28.48 9.46
C TYR A 197 -0.76 28.80 10.39
N LYS A 198 -0.99 28.67 11.69
CA LYS A 198 0.00 28.76 12.77
C LYS A 198 -0.36 27.74 13.86
N LEU A 199 0.62 27.32 14.67
CA LEU A 199 0.35 26.45 15.82
C LEU A 199 -0.31 27.23 16.96
N SER A 200 -1.23 26.58 17.68
CA SER A 200 -1.65 27.01 19.01
C SER A 200 -0.49 26.92 20.01
N ALA A 201 -0.59 27.62 21.14
CA ALA A 201 0.46 27.63 22.16
C ALA A 201 0.81 26.24 22.71
N ASP A 202 -0.18 25.36 22.82
CA ASP A 202 -0.06 23.97 23.27
C ASP A 202 0.21 22.98 22.12
N LYS A 203 0.29 23.46 20.87
CA LYS A 203 0.52 22.67 19.65
C LYS A 203 -0.51 21.58 19.36
N THR A 204 -1.68 21.63 20.00
CA THR A 204 -2.77 20.68 19.77
C THR A 204 -3.69 21.09 18.62
N LYS A 205 -3.54 22.31 18.09
CA LYS A 205 -4.35 22.87 17.00
C LYS A 205 -3.51 23.69 16.02
N CYS A 206 -3.98 23.77 14.79
CA CYS A 206 -3.51 24.75 13.81
C CYS A 206 -4.61 25.80 13.62
N GLU A 207 -4.30 27.05 13.92
CA GLU A 207 -5.18 28.20 13.79
C GLU A 207 -4.85 28.95 12.50
N ALA A 208 -5.83 29.62 11.89
CA ALA A 208 -5.55 30.45 10.72
C ALA A 208 -4.53 31.53 11.09
N ALA A 209 -3.51 31.71 10.25
CA ALA A 209 -2.59 32.82 10.39
C ALA A 209 -3.31 34.08 9.89
N SER A 210 -3.41 35.09 10.75
CA SER A 210 -3.96 36.37 10.33
C SER A 210 -3.01 37.06 9.36
N ASN A 211 -3.54 37.56 8.25
CA ASN A 211 -2.80 38.34 7.27
C ASN A 211 -2.99 39.85 7.45
N CYS A 212 -3.42 40.29 8.63
CA CYS A 212 -3.59 41.70 8.92
C CYS A 212 -2.29 42.46 8.70
N LYS A 213 -2.34 43.47 7.84
CA LYS A 213 -1.25 44.42 7.63
C LYS A 213 -1.14 45.43 8.76
N THR A 214 -2.24 45.67 9.48
CA THR A 214 -2.29 46.62 10.59
C THR A 214 -1.36 46.18 11.72
N PRO A 215 -0.30 46.95 12.06
CA PRO A 215 0.65 46.56 13.09
C PRO A 215 -0.03 46.35 14.45
N GLY A 216 0.30 45.24 15.11
CA GLY A 216 -0.28 44.89 16.41
C GLY A 216 -1.74 44.42 16.35
N CYS A 217 -2.31 44.25 15.15
CA CYS A 217 -3.63 43.70 14.94
C CYS A 217 -3.62 42.17 15.02
N LYS A 218 -4.54 41.61 15.81
CA LYS A 218 -4.70 40.18 16.03
C LYS A 218 -5.75 39.57 15.11
N THR A 219 -6.83 40.31 14.83
CA THR A 219 -7.86 39.95 13.84
C THR A 219 -8.34 41.20 13.11
N CYS A 220 -8.65 41.10 11.82
CA CYS A 220 -9.15 42.22 11.02
C CYS A 220 -10.18 41.77 9.97
N ASN A 221 -11.02 42.72 9.56
CA ASN A 221 -11.86 42.59 8.38
C ASN A 221 -11.08 43.02 7.14
N ASN A 222 -11.41 42.43 5.98
CA ASN A 222 -10.75 42.68 4.70
C ASN A 222 -9.22 42.44 4.77
N GLU A 223 -8.78 41.36 5.43
CA GLU A 223 -7.35 41.06 5.63
C GLU A 223 -6.55 41.21 4.32
N GLY A 224 -5.43 41.94 4.40
CA GLY A 224 -4.51 42.11 3.28
C GLY A 224 -4.95 43.13 2.21
N LYS A 225 -6.16 43.69 2.30
CA LYS A 225 -6.66 44.73 1.37
C LYS A 225 -6.36 46.15 1.88
N GLU A 226 -6.54 47.14 1.00
CA GLU A 226 -6.33 48.57 1.34
C GLU A 226 -7.33 49.11 2.37
N ASN A 227 -8.52 48.49 2.46
CA ASN A 227 -9.59 48.85 3.38
C ASN A 227 -9.68 47.89 4.59
N GLU A 228 -8.53 47.36 5.00
CA GLU A 228 -8.42 46.51 6.18
C GLU A 228 -8.81 47.29 7.45
N VAL A 229 -9.62 46.67 8.31
CA VAL A 229 -10.03 47.25 9.59
C VAL A 229 -9.72 46.26 10.70
N CYS A 230 -8.83 46.64 11.60
CA CYS A 230 -8.50 45.83 12.77
C CYS A 230 -9.70 45.71 13.72
N THR A 231 -10.09 44.48 14.04
CA THR A 231 -11.22 44.16 14.93
C THR A 231 -10.77 43.76 16.33
N GLU A 232 -9.54 43.27 16.49
CA GLU A 232 -8.94 42.95 17.80
C GLU A 232 -7.43 43.22 17.76
N TYR A 233 -6.87 43.85 18.79
CA TYR A 233 -5.43 44.08 18.90
C TYR A 233 -4.78 43.12 19.89
N ALA A 234 -3.48 42.85 19.70
CA ALA A 234 -2.68 42.12 20.67
C ALA A 234 -2.65 42.85 22.03
N SER A 235 -2.60 42.07 23.12
CA SER A 235 -2.62 42.58 24.50
C SER A 235 -1.58 43.70 24.70
N GLY A 236 -2.04 44.89 25.11
CA GLY A 236 -1.20 46.08 25.31
C GLY A 236 -1.40 47.20 24.28
N ASN A 237 -2.13 46.95 23.19
CA ASN A 237 -2.47 47.95 22.19
C ASN A 237 -3.94 48.39 22.32
N TYR A 238 -4.24 49.68 22.16
CA TYR A 238 -5.59 50.23 22.25
C TYR A 238 -5.91 51.19 21.09
N LEU A 239 -7.18 51.24 20.71
CA LEU A 239 -7.70 52.19 19.73
C LEU A 239 -7.57 53.63 20.29
N THR A 240 -6.64 54.42 19.77
CA THR A 240 -6.71 55.86 19.93
C THR A 240 -7.68 56.42 18.89
N ARG A 241 -8.78 57.02 19.34
CA ARG A 241 -9.69 57.76 18.46
C ARG A 241 -8.86 58.84 17.74
N ARG A 242 -8.75 58.79 16.41
CA ARG A 242 -8.23 59.92 15.65
C ARG A 242 -9.19 61.09 15.89
N ALA A 243 -8.69 62.16 16.50
CA ALA A 243 -9.40 63.43 16.50
C ALA A 243 -9.51 63.87 15.03
N SER A 244 -10.74 63.97 14.53
CA SER A 244 -11.01 64.57 13.23
C SER A 244 -10.52 66.01 13.26
N ALA A 245 -9.66 66.37 12.31
CA ALA A 245 -9.32 67.76 12.01
C ALA A 245 -10.51 68.46 11.35
#